data_AF-A0A9P6A0G9-F1
#
_entry.id   AF-A0A9P6A0G9-F1
#
_cell.length_a   1.000
_cell.length_b   1.000
_cell.length_c   1.000
_cell.angle_alpha   90.00
_cell.angle_beta   90.00
_cell.angle_gamma   90.00
#
_symmetry.space_group_name_H-M   'P 1'
#
loop_
_entity.id
_entity.type
_entity.pdbx_description
1 polymer ?
#
loop_
_entity_poly.entity_id
_entity_poly.type
_entity_poly.pdbx_seq_one_letter_code
_entity_poly.pdbx_strand_id
1 'polypeptide(L)'
;MAPHPTTQTCQHGHAESGVAGMTEGETFQAIERALRQPRERKYKEFLAETTNIPAETSTCSNYDAVKSASIHGGKCVMASGVGTIECSWHDMKHPLSVGDLQLGEKYANMDYLYFSSITNHSLVSCIVSYDIACQWKRNMGNCAAIYPSDAVRPHFHELTIKYLVLKFHLQRVPQVQIQEAIQMCSKHVPAFLEFSQSLPADTITAFSKMVWEWEAGESMTNPYETKLATESMSKVCLALAQEDAAAIAQDEALNMHTTISPSVLIHQGIELEDQQTQLANNAKALGVSVTKYQHSQLIEQHSCLQCRIMAWCQVQALYMPGVVGIQTAAASESSSALAEMINLLLHFHIITSTPCDLKLARYKWCQCYVLVFDCLAKLRRHLLVLNTMYQLKNSLICNQHHNMWSNTLIHRVQSHIKYISNKYYSC
;
A
#
# COMPACT_ATOMS: atom_id res chain seq x y z
N MET A 1 -37.20 -66.38 -34.69
CA MET A 1 -35.90 -67.06 -34.49
C MET A 1 -35.06 -66.87 -35.74
N ALA A 2 -34.09 -65.96 -35.70
CA ALA A 2 -33.02 -65.77 -36.67
C ALA A 2 -32.09 -64.65 -36.13
N PRO A 3 -30.78 -64.68 -36.44
CA PRO A 3 -29.72 -64.60 -35.44
C PRO A 3 -28.98 -63.25 -35.39
N HIS A 4 -28.17 -63.08 -34.33
CA HIS A 4 -27.13 -62.07 -34.22
C HIS A 4 -26.08 -62.17 -35.35
N PRO A 5 -25.53 -61.02 -35.78
CA PRO A 5 -24.14 -60.91 -36.21
C PRO A 5 -23.40 -59.89 -35.30
N THR A 6 -22.35 -60.33 -34.60
CA THR A 6 -20.92 -60.36 -35.00
C THR A 6 -20.28 -58.97 -35.05
N THR A 7 -19.47 -58.75 -34.02
CA THR A 7 -18.56 -57.63 -33.78
C THR A 7 -17.55 -57.44 -34.91
N GLN A 8 -17.41 -56.22 -35.42
CA GLN A 8 -16.33 -55.83 -36.32
C GLN A 8 -15.32 -54.97 -35.55
N THR A 9 -14.11 -55.50 -35.45
CA THR A 9 -12.92 -54.91 -34.85
C THR A 9 -12.41 -53.73 -35.68
N CYS A 10 -12.15 -52.60 -35.03
CA CYS A 10 -11.28 -51.55 -35.59
C CYS A 10 -9.94 -51.58 -34.84
N GLN A 11 -8.90 -51.83 -35.63
CA GLN A 11 -7.53 -52.07 -35.20
C GLN A 11 -6.93 -50.83 -34.52
N HIS A 12 -6.32 -51.04 -33.35
CA HIS A 12 -5.40 -50.09 -32.73
C HIS A 12 -4.08 -50.10 -33.50
N GLY A 13 -3.76 -48.98 -34.15
CA GLY A 13 -2.39 -48.68 -34.58
C GLY A 13 -1.57 -48.27 -33.37
N HIS A 14 -0.61 -49.12 -33.00
CA HIS A 14 0.39 -48.85 -31.97
C HIS A 14 1.14 -47.53 -32.26
N ALA A 15 1.10 -46.62 -31.28
CA ALA A 15 2.18 -45.69 -31.01
C ALA A 15 2.71 -45.95 -29.59
N GLU A 16 3.02 -47.21 -29.30
CA GLU A 16 3.82 -47.61 -28.14
C GLU A 16 5.28 -47.66 -28.57
N SER A 17 5.97 -46.53 -28.48
CA SER A 17 7.43 -46.53 -28.43
C SER A 17 7.89 -45.25 -27.72
N GLY A 18 7.93 -45.30 -26.39
CA GLY A 18 8.49 -44.21 -25.58
C GLY A 18 8.31 -44.31 -24.07
N VAL A 19 7.43 -45.18 -23.55
CA VAL A 19 7.12 -45.23 -22.09
C VAL A 19 7.47 -46.57 -21.46
N ALA A 20 8.41 -47.32 -22.04
CA ALA A 20 8.95 -48.53 -21.43
C ALA A 20 10.18 -48.16 -20.58
N GLY A 21 9.96 -47.78 -19.32
CA GLY A 21 11.03 -47.55 -18.34
C GLY A 21 10.87 -46.35 -17.41
N MET A 22 9.76 -45.64 -17.45
CA MET A 22 9.51 -44.50 -16.54
C MET A 22 8.85 -44.96 -15.24
N THR A 23 9.39 -44.53 -14.11
CA THR A 23 8.78 -44.70 -12.78
C THR A 23 7.46 -43.92 -12.69
N GLU A 24 6.51 -44.32 -11.82
CA GLU A 24 5.20 -43.63 -11.68
C GLU A 24 5.32 -42.10 -11.52
N GLY A 25 6.39 -41.63 -10.87
CA GLY A 25 6.68 -40.20 -10.71
C GLY A 25 7.10 -39.50 -12.01
N GLU A 26 7.83 -40.18 -12.90
CA GLU A 26 8.23 -39.65 -14.21
C GLU A 26 7.04 -39.60 -15.18
N THR A 27 6.14 -40.58 -15.10
CA THR A 27 4.90 -40.62 -15.88
C THR A 27 3.95 -39.50 -15.45
N PHE A 28 3.82 -39.23 -14.14
CA PHE A 28 3.02 -38.11 -13.64
C PHE A 28 3.56 -36.76 -14.12
N GLN A 29 4.88 -36.53 -14.02
CA GLN A 29 5.50 -35.30 -14.52
C GLN A 29 5.40 -35.14 -16.05
N ALA A 30 5.45 -36.23 -16.81
CA ALA A 30 5.28 -36.21 -18.25
C ALA A 30 3.83 -35.85 -18.65
N ILE A 31 2.84 -36.43 -17.95
CA ILE A 31 1.41 -36.10 -18.13
C ILE A 31 1.15 -34.65 -17.71
N GLU A 32 1.71 -34.20 -16.59
CA GLU A 32 1.58 -32.82 -16.11
C GLU A 32 2.17 -31.82 -17.13
N ARG A 33 3.37 -32.08 -17.68
CA ARG A 33 3.96 -31.26 -18.75
C ARG A 33 3.11 -31.27 -20.03
N ALA A 34 2.62 -32.44 -20.44
CA ALA A 34 1.82 -32.58 -21.65
C ALA A 34 0.46 -31.87 -21.55
N LEU A 35 -0.15 -31.82 -20.36
CA LEU A 35 -1.38 -31.08 -20.11
C LEU A 35 -1.13 -29.57 -19.93
N ARG A 36 -0.01 -29.18 -19.28
CA ARG A 36 0.33 -27.78 -19.00
C ARG A 36 0.69 -26.99 -20.26
N GLN A 37 1.49 -27.54 -21.16
CA GLN A 37 2.02 -26.82 -22.32
C GLN A 37 0.95 -26.24 -23.28
N PRO A 38 -0.08 -27.01 -23.72
CA PRO A 38 -1.13 -26.48 -24.59
C PRO A 38 -1.98 -25.40 -23.91
N ARG A 39 -2.15 -25.48 -22.59
CA ARG A 39 -2.98 -24.57 -21.79
C ARG A 39 -2.27 -23.25 -21.53
N GLU A 40 -0.98 -23.31 -21.21
CA GLU A 40 -0.10 -22.14 -21.10
C GLU A 40 0.03 -21.42 -22.45
N ARG A 41 0.01 -22.16 -23.56
CA ARG A 41 0.01 -21.58 -24.91
C ARG A 41 -1.24 -20.72 -25.17
N LYS A 42 -2.44 -21.24 -24.85
CA LYS A 42 -3.70 -20.48 -24.98
C LYS A 42 -3.72 -19.22 -24.13
N TYR A 43 -3.20 -19.28 -22.91
CA TYR A 43 -3.09 -18.10 -22.05
C TYR A 43 -2.15 -17.04 -22.66
N LYS A 44 -1.00 -17.46 -23.18
CA LYS A 44 -0.05 -16.55 -23.83
C LYS A 44 -0.58 -15.98 -25.15
N GLU A 45 -1.30 -16.78 -25.95
CA GLU A 45 -2.00 -16.34 -27.16
C GLU A 45 -3.05 -15.27 -26.83
N PHE A 46 -3.90 -15.53 -25.83
CA PHE A 46 -4.89 -14.56 -25.34
C PHE A 46 -4.25 -13.23 -24.90
N LEU A 47 -3.14 -13.29 -24.16
CA LEU A 47 -2.45 -12.08 -23.71
C LEU A 47 -1.77 -11.32 -24.86
N ALA A 48 -1.30 -12.03 -25.88
CA ALA A 48 -0.75 -11.40 -27.08
C ALA A 48 -1.85 -10.65 -27.85
N GLU A 49 -3.07 -11.20 -27.94
CA GLU A 49 -4.21 -10.58 -28.63
C GLU A 49 -4.81 -9.39 -27.87
N THR A 50 -4.69 -9.38 -26.54
CA THR A 50 -5.28 -8.35 -25.65
C THR A 50 -4.33 -7.21 -25.28
N THR A 51 -3.11 -7.16 -25.85
CA THR A 51 -2.10 -6.12 -25.55
C THR A 51 -2.50 -4.70 -25.89
N ASN A 52 -3.51 -4.50 -26.75
CA ASN A 52 -3.98 -3.18 -27.18
C ASN A 52 -5.11 -2.60 -26.31
N ILE A 53 -5.51 -3.28 -25.22
CA ILE A 53 -6.53 -2.76 -24.31
C ILE A 53 -5.86 -1.70 -23.40
N PRO A 54 -6.34 -0.45 -23.36
CA PRO A 54 -5.77 0.59 -22.51
C PRO A 54 -5.76 0.13 -21.05
N ALA A 55 -4.61 0.24 -20.39
CA ALA A 55 -4.52 0.03 -18.96
C ALA A 55 -5.28 1.16 -18.26
N GLU A 56 -6.43 0.86 -17.69
CA GLU A 56 -7.18 1.86 -16.92
C GLU A 56 -6.51 2.09 -15.55
N THR A 57 -6.21 3.36 -15.26
CA THR A 57 -5.64 3.76 -13.98
C THR A 57 -6.67 3.54 -12.87
N SER A 58 -6.33 2.72 -11.87
CA SER A 58 -7.25 2.44 -10.77
C SER A 58 -7.52 3.70 -9.94
N THR A 59 -8.75 4.22 -9.97
CA THR A 59 -9.21 5.29 -9.06
C THR A 59 -9.67 4.77 -7.68
N CYS A 60 -9.48 3.48 -7.37
CA CYS A 60 -9.93 2.87 -6.12
C CYS A 60 -9.06 3.35 -4.96
N SER A 61 -9.67 3.64 -3.81
CA SER A 61 -8.99 4.17 -2.62
C SER A 61 -7.82 3.23 -2.21
N ASN A 62 -6.58 3.72 -2.32
CA ASN A 62 -5.37 3.20 -1.67
C ASN A 62 -5.31 1.67 -1.49
N TYR A 63 -5.00 0.95 -2.57
CA TYR A 63 -4.49 -0.41 -2.45
C TYR A 63 -3.09 -0.51 -3.04
N ASP A 64 -2.18 -1.05 -2.22
CA ASP A 64 -0.82 -1.39 -2.61
C ASP A 64 -0.79 -2.43 -3.73
N ALA A 65 -1.86 -3.19 -4.00
CA ALA A 65 -1.91 -4.18 -5.07
C ALA A 65 -1.65 -3.56 -6.46
N VAL A 66 -2.33 -2.45 -6.81
CA VAL A 66 -2.12 -1.78 -8.11
C VAL A 66 -0.83 -0.96 -8.12
N LYS A 67 -0.48 -0.33 -6.98
CA LYS A 67 0.78 0.44 -6.84
C LYS A 67 2.02 -0.45 -6.90
N SER A 68 2.01 -1.63 -6.27
CA SER A 68 3.13 -2.59 -6.26
C SER A 68 3.24 -3.36 -7.57
N ALA A 69 2.12 -3.71 -8.21
CA ALA A 69 2.06 -4.33 -9.54
C ALA A 69 2.80 -3.50 -10.60
N SER A 70 2.72 -2.17 -10.49
CA SER A 70 3.35 -1.24 -11.44
C SER A 70 4.86 -1.03 -11.20
N ILE A 71 5.37 -1.38 -10.01
CA ILE A 71 6.69 -0.90 -9.53
C ILE A 71 7.78 -1.99 -9.54
N HIS A 72 7.45 -3.30 -9.55
CA HIS A 72 8.46 -4.37 -9.36
C HIS A 72 8.77 -5.23 -10.61
N GLY A 73 8.64 -4.66 -11.80
CA GLY A 73 9.13 -5.30 -13.03
C GLY A 73 10.63 -5.08 -13.24
N GLY A 74 11.48 -5.71 -12.43
CA GLY A 74 12.93 -5.71 -12.68
C GLY A 74 13.23 -6.29 -14.07
N LYS A 75 14.13 -5.64 -14.83
CA LYS A 75 14.62 -6.12 -16.14
C LYS A 75 15.45 -7.41 -16.00
N CYS A 76 14.90 -8.52 -15.49
CA CYS A 76 15.47 -9.89 -15.57
C CYS A 76 14.60 -11.00 -14.91
N VAL A 77 13.27 -10.90 -14.87
CA VAL A 77 12.41 -11.96 -14.30
C VAL A 77 11.50 -12.58 -15.35
N MET A 78 11.38 -13.91 -15.36
CA MET A 78 10.53 -14.66 -16.31
C MET A 78 9.02 -14.41 -16.06
N ALA A 79 8.67 -14.14 -14.79
CA ALA A 79 7.38 -13.65 -14.36
C ALA A 79 7.58 -12.71 -13.17
N SER A 80 6.81 -11.63 -13.13
CA SER A 80 6.76 -10.66 -12.02
C SER A 80 5.96 -11.15 -10.80
N GLY A 81 5.15 -12.19 -10.98
CA GLY A 81 4.27 -12.76 -9.96
C GLY A 81 3.36 -13.85 -10.55
N VAL A 82 2.43 -14.34 -9.74
CA VAL A 82 1.44 -15.37 -10.15
C VAL A 82 0.05 -14.92 -9.71
N GLY A 83 -0.90 -14.91 -10.64
CA GLY A 83 -2.32 -14.71 -10.37
C GLY A 83 -3.01 -16.06 -10.17
N THR A 84 -3.93 -16.15 -9.19
CA THR A 84 -4.70 -17.38 -8.96
C THR A 84 -6.15 -17.11 -8.61
N ILE A 85 -7.06 -18.00 -9.02
CA ILE A 85 -8.44 -18.04 -8.50
C ILE A 85 -8.66 -19.33 -7.74
N GLU A 86 -9.17 -19.18 -6.54
CA GLU A 86 -9.35 -20.27 -5.59
C GLU A 86 -10.80 -20.39 -5.16
N CYS A 87 -11.21 -21.63 -4.91
CA CYS A 87 -12.48 -21.90 -4.26
C CYS A 87 -12.35 -21.53 -2.79
N SER A 88 -13.04 -20.46 -2.36
CA SER A 88 -13.02 -20.01 -0.96
C SER A 88 -13.53 -21.05 0.04
N TRP A 89 -14.25 -22.08 -0.41
CA TRP A 89 -14.75 -23.15 0.47
C TRP A 89 -13.76 -24.30 0.63
N HIS A 90 -13.03 -24.63 -0.43
CA HIS A 90 -12.23 -25.86 -0.50
C HIS A 90 -10.72 -25.61 -0.57
N ASP A 91 -10.28 -24.35 -0.54
CA ASP A 91 -8.87 -23.93 -0.71
C ASP A 91 -8.21 -24.51 -1.96
N MET A 92 -9.03 -24.80 -2.97
CA MET A 92 -8.61 -25.50 -4.16
C MET A 92 -8.47 -24.51 -5.29
N LYS A 93 -7.31 -24.49 -5.93
CA LYS A 93 -7.11 -23.74 -7.17
C LYS A 93 -7.99 -24.37 -8.26
N HIS A 94 -8.82 -23.54 -8.88
CA HIS A 94 -9.67 -24.02 -9.96
C HIS A 94 -8.80 -24.52 -11.13
N PRO A 95 -9.26 -25.52 -11.90
CA PRO A 95 -8.59 -25.89 -13.13
C PRO A 95 -8.45 -24.66 -14.03
N LEU A 96 -7.25 -24.43 -14.59
CA LEU A 96 -6.93 -23.30 -15.48
C LEU A 96 -6.96 -21.91 -14.83
N SER A 97 -6.97 -21.82 -13.50
CA SER A 97 -7.09 -20.52 -12.81
C SER A 97 -5.78 -19.98 -12.23
N VAL A 98 -4.63 -20.53 -12.63
CA VAL A 98 -3.30 -20.07 -12.22
C VAL A 98 -2.53 -19.61 -13.46
N GLY A 99 -1.97 -18.41 -13.43
CA GLY A 99 -1.22 -17.84 -14.55
C GLY A 99 -0.10 -16.90 -14.13
N ASP A 100 0.97 -16.89 -14.94
CA ASP A 100 2.15 -16.04 -14.73
C ASP A 100 1.86 -14.58 -15.10
N LEU A 101 2.25 -13.65 -14.23
CA LEU A 101 2.08 -12.21 -14.42
C LEU A 101 3.32 -11.60 -15.10
N GLN A 102 3.16 -10.91 -16.23
CA GLN A 102 4.31 -10.34 -16.96
C GLN A 102 4.90 -9.12 -16.23
N LEU A 103 4.05 -8.15 -15.88
CA LEU A 103 4.43 -6.89 -15.25
C LEU A 103 3.33 -6.49 -14.26
N GLY A 104 3.27 -7.21 -13.15
CA GLY A 104 2.18 -7.09 -12.18
C GLY A 104 0.85 -7.64 -12.69
N GLU A 105 -0.17 -7.48 -11.85
CA GLU A 105 -1.53 -7.90 -12.13
C GLU A 105 -2.22 -6.93 -13.11
N LYS A 106 -2.74 -7.47 -14.21
CA LYS A 106 -3.54 -6.74 -15.22
C LYS A 106 -4.94 -7.33 -15.29
N TYR A 107 -5.93 -6.53 -15.71
CA TYR A 107 -7.30 -7.01 -15.90
C TYR A 107 -7.37 -8.22 -16.83
N ALA A 108 -6.71 -8.18 -17.99
CA ALA A 108 -6.66 -9.32 -18.91
C ALA A 108 -6.17 -10.62 -18.24
N ASN A 109 -5.17 -10.52 -17.35
CA ASN A 109 -4.62 -11.68 -16.66
C ASN A 109 -5.70 -12.30 -15.75
N MET A 110 -6.34 -11.49 -14.91
CA MET A 110 -7.33 -11.99 -13.96
C MET A 110 -8.64 -12.39 -14.64
N ASP A 111 -9.05 -11.67 -15.68
CA ASP A 111 -10.24 -11.97 -16.48
C ASP A 111 -10.13 -13.34 -17.12
N TYR A 112 -8.99 -13.65 -17.75
CA TYR A 112 -8.77 -14.96 -18.37
C TYR A 112 -8.83 -16.08 -17.33
N LEU A 113 -8.15 -15.92 -16.20
CA LEU A 113 -8.18 -16.91 -15.13
C LEU A 113 -9.61 -17.07 -14.59
N TYR A 114 -10.36 -15.98 -14.48
CA TYR A 114 -11.75 -15.97 -14.02
C TYR A 114 -12.67 -16.71 -14.97
N PHE A 115 -12.72 -16.30 -16.24
CA PHE A 115 -13.56 -16.94 -17.23
C PHE A 115 -13.19 -18.42 -17.39
N SER A 116 -11.90 -18.76 -17.42
CA SER A 116 -11.44 -20.15 -17.45
C SER A 116 -11.92 -20.96 -16.24
N SER A 117 -11.92 -20.35 -15.05
CA SER A 117 -12.37 -21.01 -13.81
C SER A 117 -13.87 -21.30 -13.80
N ILE A 118 -14.69 -20.45 -14.43
CA ILE A 118 -16.16 -20.61 -14.46
C ILE A 118 -16.68 -21.34 -15.70
N THR A 119 -15.82 -21.63 -16.68
CA THR A 119 -16.19 -22.33 -17.92
C THR A 119 -16.43 -23.82 -17.68
N ASN A 120 -15.72 -24.43 -16.72
CA ASN A 120 -15.81 -25.86 -16.44
C ASN A 120 -16.90 -26.23 -15.39
N HIS A 121 -17.73 -25.28 -14.96
CA HIS A 121 -18.75 -25.50 -13.94
C HIS A 121 -20.13 -25.01 -14.39
N SER A 122 -21.15 -25.85 -14.23
CA SER A 122 -22.57 -25.49 -14.42
C SER A 122 -23.10 -24.69 -13.23
N LEU A 123 -22.61 -23.46 -13.07
CA LEU A 123 -23.06 -22.51 -12.04
C LEU A 123 -24.28 -21.74 -12.54
N VAL A 124 -25.25 -21.50 -11.63
CA VAL A 124 -26.39 -20.58 -11.82
C VAL A 124 -26.13 -19.25 -11.08
N SER A 125 -25.40 -19.32 -9.96
CA SER A 125 -25.00 -18.16 -9.16
C SER A 125 -23.59 -18.32 -8.61
N CYS A 126 -22.82 -17.24 -8.53
CA CYS A 126 -21.50 -17.23 -7.89
C CYS A 126 -21.26 -15.97 -7.06
N ILE A 127 -20.40 -16.11 -6.05
CA ILE A 127 -19.90 -15.00 -5.23
C ILE A 127 -18.42 -14.84 -5.56
N VAL A 128 -18.01 -13.63 -5.92
CA VAL A 128 -16.64 -13.31 -6.31
C VAL A 128 -16.10 -12.25 -5.37
N SER A 129 -15.03 -12.58 -4.66
CA SER A 129 -14.31 -11.62 -3.81
C SER A 129 -13.02 -11.20 -4.47
N TYR A 130 -12.80 -9.90 -4.63
CA TYR A 130 -11.62 -9.34 -5.27
C TYR A 130 -11.29 -7.94 -4.71
N ASP A 131 -10.01 -7.63 -4.53
CA ASP A 131 -9.57 -6.40 -3.86
C ASP A 131 -9.99 -5.12 -4.59
N ILE A 132 -10.15 -5.19 -5.91
CA ILE A 132 -10.66 -4.10 -6.75
C ILE A 132 -12.01 -4.44 -7.40
N ALA A 133 -12.80 -5.33 -6.77
CA ALA A 133 -14.11 -5.77 -7.29
C ALA A 133 -15.04 -4.60 -7.64
N CYS A 134 -14.95 -3.48 -6.92
CA CYS A 134 -15.75 -2.29 -7.16
C CYS A 134 -15.51 -1.67 -8.55
N GLN A 135 -14.26 -1.67 -9.03
CA GLN A 135 -13.92 -1.20 -10.38
C GLN A 135 -14.07 -2.31 -11.41
N TRP A 136 -13.55 -3.49 -11.06
CA TRP A 136 -13.53 -4.65 -11.93
C TRP A 136 -14.92 -5.05 -12.43
N LYS A 137 -15.93 -5.10 -11.54
CA LYS A 137 -17.33 -5.40 -11.90
C LYS A 137 -17.88 -4.51 -13.02
N ARG A 138 -17.58 -3.21 -12.98
CA ARG A 138 -18.10 -2.24 -13.96
C ARG A 138 -17.49 -2.45 -15.34
N ASN A 139 -16.19 -2.74 -15.35
CA ASN A 139 -15.45 -2.94 -16.59
C ASN A 139 -15.64 -4.35 -17.16
N MET A 140 -16.00 -5.32 -16.32
CA MET A 140 -16.09 -6.72 -16.70
C MET A 140 -17.00 -6.98 -17.90
N GLY A 141 -18.14 -6.29 -18.00
CA GLY A 141 -19.03 -6.39 -19.17
C GLY A 141 -18.38 -5.87 -20.45
N ASN A 142 -17.69 -4.74 -20.37
CA ASN A 142 -16.99 -4.14 -21.51
C ASN A 142 -15.78 -4.98 -21.92
N CYS A 143 -15.00 -5.46 -20.96
CA CYS A 143 -13.86 -6.35 -21.19
C CYS A 143 -14.30 -7.68 -21.81
N ALA A 144 -15.36 -8.30 -21.27
CA ALA A 144 -15.92 -9.54 -21.81
C ALA A 144 -16.38 -9.41 -23.28
N ALA A 145 -16.86 -8.24 -23.69
CA ALA A 145 -17.26 -7.98 -25.08
C ALA A 145 -16.07 -7.84 -26.05
N ILE A 146 -14.89 -7.47 -25.54
CA ILE A 146 -13.65 -7.32 -26.33
C ILE A 146 -12.95 -8.67 -26.49
N TYR A 147 -13.06 -9.55 -25.49
CA TYR A 147 -12.36 -10.83 -25.49
C TYR A 147 -12.92 -11.82 -26.52
N PRO A 148 -12.07 -12.72 -27.04
CA PRO A 148 -12.50 -13.81 -27.92
C PRO A 148 -13.63 -14.65 -27.28
N SER A 149 -14.63 -15.01 -28.09
CA SER A 149 -15.82 -15.75 -27.63
C SER A 149 -15.53 -17.15 -27.06
N ASP A 150 -14.35 -17.69 -27.36
CA ASP A 150 -13.85 -18.95 -26.81
C ASP A 150 -13.14 -18.78 -25.46
N ALA A 151 -12.73 -17.56 -25.10
CA ALA A 151 -12.16 -17.21 -23.80
C ALA A 151 -13.23 -16.81 -22.76
N VAL A 152 -14.37 -16.27 -23.22
CA VAL A 152 -15.51 -15.88 -22.37
C VAL A 152 -16.60 -16.93 -22.45
N ARG A 153 -17.13 -17.36 -21.31
CA ARG A 153 -18.25 -18.32 -21.28
C ARG A 153 -19.44 -17.73 -22.07
N PRO A 154 -20.04 -18.48 -23.03
CA PRO A 154 -21.10 -17.96 -23.91
C PRO A 154 -22.40 -17.55 -23.20
N HIS A 155 -22.51 -17.77 -21.88
CA HIS A 155 -23.68 -17.40 -21.05
C HIS A 155 -23.26 -16.65 -19.78
N PHE A 156 -22.12 -15.96 -19.78
CA PHE A 156 -21.67 -15.16 -18.63
C PHE A 156 -22.74 -14.17 -18.16
N HIS A 157 -23.50 -13.57 -19.09
CA HIS A 157 -24.58 -12.64 -18.81
C HIS A 157 -25.79 -13.27 -18.08
N GLU A 158 -25.91 -14.60 -18.07
CA GLU A 158 -27.00 -15.33 -17.40
C GLU A 158 -26.64 -15.72 -15.96
N LEU A 159 -25.37 -15.56 -15.56
CA LEU A 159 -24.92 -15.85 -14.21
C LEU A 159 -25.36 -14.75 -13.25
N THR A 160 -25.97 -15.14 -12.12
CA THR A 160 -26.19 -14.21 -11.02
C THR A 160 -24.92 -14.08 -10.18
N ILE A 161 -24.19 -12.98 -10.34
CA ILE A 161 -22.89 -12.74 -9.68
C ILE A 161 -23.03 -11.71 -8.56
N LYS A 162 -22.60 -12.07 -7.36
CA LYS A 162 -22.42 -11.14 -6.24
C LYS A 162 -20.95 -10.83 -6.03
N TYR A 163 -20.59 -9.56 -6.02
CA TYR A 163 -19.21 -9.09 -5.87
C TYR A 163 -18.95 -8.63 -4.43
N LEU A 164 -17.77 -8.97 -3.89
CA LEU A 164 -17.31 -8.57 -2.57
C LEU A 164 -15.94 -7.90 -2.68
N VAL A 165 -15.73 -6.78 -1.99
CA VAL A 165 -14.43 -6.11 -1.88
C VAL A 165 -13.74 -6.58 -0.61
N LEU A 166 -12.57 -7.20 -0.74
CA LEU A 166 -11.78 -7.69 0.40
C LEU A 166 -10.98 -6.56 1.07
N LYS A 167 -10.89 -6.63 2.41
CA LYS A 167 -10.12 -5.67 3.24
C LYS A 167 -9.18 -6.32 4.27
N PHE A 168 -8.85 -7.61 4.16
CA PHE A 168 -8.12 -8.30 5.22
C PHE A 168 -6.91 -9.11 4.74
N HIS A 169 -5.75 -8.80 5.35
CA HIS A 169 -4.61 -9.71 5.46
C HIS A 169 -4.81 -10.59 6.70
N LEU A 170 -5.28 -11.83 6.52
CA LEU A 170 -5.32 -12.84 7.59
C LEU A 170 -4.73 -14.15 7.07
N GLN A 171 -3.76 -14.68 7.81
CA GLN A 171 -3.13 -15.97 7.50
C GLN A 171 -4.00 -17.14 8.00
N ARG A 172 -4.44 -17.95 7.02
CA ARG A 172 -4.85 -19.37 7.06
C ARG A 172 -6.29 -19.80 7.46
N VAL A 173 -6.86 -20.59 6.53
CA VAL A 173 -7.97 -21.60 6.55
C VAL A 173 -9.41 -21.12 6.21
N PRO A 174 -10.17 -21.79 5.29
CA PRO A 174 -11.26 -21.17 4.50
C PRO A 174 -12.70 -21.29 5.04
N GLN A 175 -13.06 -22.36 5.76
CA GLN A 175 -14.43 -22.51 6.30
C GLN A 175 -14.71 -21.49 7.42
N VAL A 176 -13.64 -21.11 8.11
CA VAL A 176 -13.61 -20.04 9.10
C VAL A 176 -13.89 -18.68 8.45
N GLN A 177 -13.51 -18.45 7.18
CA GLN A 177 -13.66 -17.13 6.55
C GLN A 177 -15.10 -16.69 6.30
N ILE A 178 -16.03 -17.60 5.94
CA ILE A 178 -17.44 -17.22 5.74
C ILE A 178 -18.13 -17.04 7.08
N GLN A 179 -17.82 -17.90 8.05
CA GLN A 179 -18.36 -17.78 9.39
C GLN A 179 -17.82 -16.52 10.09
N GLU A 180 -16.54 -16.22 9.92
CA GLU A 180 -15.91 -14.96 10.30
C GLU A 180 -16.49 -13.80 9.52
N ALA A 181 -16.71 -13.90 8.20
CA ALA A 181 -17.31 -12.82 7.43
C ALA A 181 -18.74 -12.52 7.88
N ILE A 182 -19.54 -13.54 8.23
CA ILE A 182 -20.87 -13.38 8.83
C ILE A 182 -20.76 -12.75 10.22
N GLN A 183 -19.84 -13.22 11.05
CA GLN A 183 -19.59 -12.63 12.38
C GLN A 183 -19.11 -11.19 12.28
N MET A 184 -18.22 -10.89 11.34
CA MET A 184 -17.67 -9.56 11.09
C MET A 184 -18.72 -8.68 10.44
N CYS A 185 -19.59 -9.19 9.57
CA CYS A 185 -20.76 -8.47 9.06
C CYS A 185 -21.68 -8.06 10.21
N SER A 186 -21.96 -8.99 11.14
CA SER A 186 -22.77 -8.68 12.33
C SER A 186 -22.15 -7.64 13.27
N LYS A 187 -20.83 -7.42 13.19
CA LYS A 187 -20.10 -6.35 13.90
C LYS A 187 -19.99 -5.06 13.10
N HIS A 188 -19.74 -5.14 11.80
CA HIS A 188 -19.49 -4.01 10.92
C HIS A 188 -20.77 -3.29 10.53
N VAL A 189 -21.89 -3.99 10.35
CA VAL A 189 -23.17 -3.35 10.03
C VAL A 189 -23.60 -2.40 11.14
N PRO A 190 -23.62 -2.80 12.44
CA PRO A 190 -23.89 -1.86 13.53
C PRO A 190 -22.90 -0.70 13.58
N ALA A 191 -21.59 -0.96 13.46
CA ALA A 191 -20.57 0.09 13.48
C ALA A 191 -20.72 1.09 12.32
N PHE A 192 -21.09 0.59 11.13
CA PHE A 192 -21.39 1.43 9.96
C PHE A 192 -22.64 2.28 10.18
N LEU A 193 -23.70 1.70 10.75
CA LEU A 193 -24.93 2.43 11.06
C LEU A 193 -24.71 3.50 12.13
N GLU A 194 -23.98 3.18 13.20
CA GLU A 194 -23.60 4.12 14.25
C GLU A 194 -22.75 5.27 13.70
N PHE A 195 -21.74 4.95 12.89
CA PHE A 195 -20.93 5.97 12.21
C PHE A 195 -21.77 6.82 11.27
N SER A 196 -22.64 6.21 10.47
CA SER A 196 -23.51 6.93 9.55
C SER A 196 -24.45 7.86 10.31
N GLN A 197 -25.06 7.42 11.40
CA GLN A 197 -25.94 8.22 12.25
C GLN A 197 -25.22 9.41 12.91
N SER A 198 -23.90 9.31 13.13
CA SER A 198 -23.10 10.42 13.65
C SER A 198 -22.86 11.55 12.64
N LEU A 199 -23.14 11.34 11.35
CA LEU A 199 -22.95 12.31 10.28
C LEU A 199 -24.23 13.10 9.99
N PRO A 200 -24.14 14.32 9.43
CA PRO A 200 -25.31 15.08 9.01
C PRO A 200 -26.13 14.32 7.96
N ALA A 201 -27.46 14.29 8.12
CA ALA A 201 -28.37 13.56 7.24
C ALA A 201 -28.23 13.95 5.76
N ASP A 202 -27.98 15.23 5.48
CA ASP A 202 -27.75 15.74 4.13
C ASP A 202 -26.50 15.13 3.48
N THR A 203 -25.44 14.93 4.26
CA THR A 203 -24.18 14.32 3.79
C THR A 203 -24.38 12.84 3.48
N ILE A 204 -25.11 12.12 4.34
CA ILE A 204 -25.43 10.70 4.11
C ILE A 204 -26.27 10.54 2.84
N THR A 205 -27.29 11.38 2.66
CA THR A 205 -28.19 11.31 1.50
C THR A 205 -27.44 11.63 0.21
N ALA A 206 -26.64 12.70 0.19
CA ALA A 206 -25.82 13.07 -0.95
C ALA A 206 -24.79 11.99 -1.30
N PHE A 207 -24.09 11.44 -0.30
CA PHE A 207 -23.09 10.39 -0.53
C PHE A 207 -23.73 9.07 -0.98
N SER A 208 -24.85 8.68 -0.38
CA SER A 208 -25.59 7.47 -0.77
C SER A 208 -26.07 7.58 -2.21
N LYS A 209 -26.60 8.74 -2.61
CA LYS A 209 -26.99 9.00 -4.01
C LYS A 209 -25.81 8.84 -4.96
N MET A 210 -24.65 9.45 -4.65
CA MET A 210 -23.43 9.28 -5.46
C MET A 210 -23.00 7.80 -5.58
N VAL A 211 -23.11 7.03 -4.51
CA VAL A 211 -22.80 5.58 -4.52
C VAL A 211 -23.77 4.82 -5.41
N TRP A 212 -25.08 5.03 -5.26
CA TRP A 212 -26.09 4.33 -6.06
C TRP A 212 -26.02 4.68 -7.55
N GLU A 213 -25.83 5.96 -7.91
CA GLU A 213 -25.63 6.40 -9.29
C GLU A 213 -24.35 5.79 -9.90
N TRP A 214 -23.30 5.64 -9.10
CA TRP A 214 -22.06 5.01 -9.53
C TRP A 214 -22.19 3.49 -9.68
N GLU A 215 -22.86 2.81 -8.74
CA GLU A 215 -23.10 1.36 -8.78
C GLU A 215 -24.06 0.96 -9.90
N ALA A 216 -25.05 1.80 -10.21
CA ALA A 216 -25.97 1.65 -11.34
C ALA A 216 -25.28 1.89 -12.70
N GLY A 217 -24.07 2.47 -12.68
CA GLY A 217 -23.33 2.82 -13.89
C GLY A 217 -23.77 4.14 -14.55
N GLU A 218 -24.67 4.89 -13.92
CA GLU A 218 -25.16 6.20 -14.39
C GLU A 218 -24.10 7.30 -14.24
N SER A 219 -23.17 7.15 -13.28
CA SER A 219 -22.07 8.07 -13.05
C SER A 219 -20.71 7.48 -13.41
N MET A 220 -19.89 8.26 -14.11
CA MET A 220 -18.47 7.94 -14.35
C MET A 220 -17.57 8.41 -13.20
N THR A 221 -18.07 9.24 -12.28
CA THR A 221 -17.28 9.80 -11.18
C THR A 221 -17.23 8.80 -10.02
N ASN A 222 -16.04 8.34 -9.65
CA ASN A 222 -15.86 7.38 -8.56
C ASN A 222 -16.04 8.05 -7.18
N PRO A 223 -17.09 7.71 -6.39
CA PRO A 223 -17.32 8.32 -5.09
C PRO A 223 -16.31 7.89 -4.02
N TYR A 224 -15.59 6.77 -4.25
CA TYR A 224 -14.55 6.26 -3.36
C TYR A 224 -13.16 6.84 -3.65
N GLU A 225 -13.03 7.63 -4.72
CA GLU A 225 -11.79 8.31 -5.04
C GLU A 225 -11.50 9.39 -3.99
N THR A 226 -10.27 9.40 -3.47
CA THR A 226 -9.86 10.40 -2.49
C THR A 226 -9.65 11.73 -3.19
N LYS A 227 -10.66 12.61 -3.13
CA LYS A 227 -10.65 13.93 -3.78
C LYS A 227 -9.64 14.91 -3.18
N LEU A 228 -9.20 14.68 -1.95
CA LEU A 228 -8.08 15.42 -1.36
C LEU A 228 -6.79 14.85 -1.93
N ALA A 229 -6.31 15.45 -3.02
CA ALA A 229 -4.94 15.27 -3.46
C ALA A 229 -4.02 15.86 -2.37
N THR A 230 -3.67 15.05 -1.38
CA THR A 230 -2.58 15.39 -0.49
C THR A 230 -1.33 15.40 -1.36
N GLU A 231 -0.80 16.59 -1.66
CA GLU A 231 0.50 16.71 -2.30
C GLU A 231 1.48 15.92 -1.43
N SER A 232 2.02 14.83 -1.99
CA SER A 232 2.94 13.99 -1.22
C SER A 232 4.26 14.73 -1.06
N MET A 233 4.94 14.50 0.07
CA MET A 233 6.28 15.05 0.31
C MET A 233 7.21 14.80 -0.88
N SER A 234 7.10 13.62 -1.51
CA SER A 234 7.86 13.26 -2.72
C SER A 234 7.61 14.19 -3.91
N LYS A 235 6.39 14.69 -4.11
CA LYS A 235 6.08 15.63 -5.19
C LYS A 235 6.70 17.00 -4.94
N VAL A 236 6.62 17.50 -3.72
CA VAL A 236 7.24 18.79 -3.37
C VAL A 236 8.76 18.69 -3.39
N CYS A 237 9.35 17.65 -2.84
CA CYS A 237 10.80 17.43 -2.96
C CYS A 237 11.27 17.35 -4.42
N LEU A 238 10.50 16.69 -5.30
CA LEU A 238 10.81 16.64 -6.73
C LEU A 238 10.76 18.03 -7.37
N ALA A 239 9.71 18.81 -7.11
CA ALA A 239 9.57 20.15 -7.66
C ALA A 239 10.70 21.08 -7.19
N LEU A 240 11.05 21.04 -5.90
CA LEU A 240 12.16 21.82 -5.35
C LEU A 240 13.52 21.38 -5.89
N ALA A 241 13.74 20.08 -6.07
CA ALA A 241 14.98 19.56 -6.67
C ALA A 241 15.13 19.96 -8.15
N GLN A 242 14.02 19.98 -8.90
CA GLN A 242 14.01 20.48 -10.28
C GLN A 242 14.32 21.98 -10.34
N GLU A 243 13.78 22.75 -9.41
CA GLU A 243 14.08 24.18 -9.30
C GLU A 243 15.55 24.44 -8.98
N ASP A 244 16.12 23.71 -8.02
CA ASP A 244 17.55 23.79 -7.70
C ASP A 244 18.41 23.38 -8.89
N ALA A 245 18.05 22.33 -9.64
CA ALA A 245 18.76 21.90 -10.84
C ALA A 245 18.73 22.98 -11.94
N ALA A 246 17.60 23.68 -12.12
CA ALA A 246 17.49 24.78 -13.05
C ALA A 246 18.36 25.99 -12.63
N ALA A 247 18.37 26.31 -11.33
CA ALA A 247 19.21 27.37 -10.77
C ALA A 247 20.71 27.06 -10.94
N ILE A 248 21.13 25.80 -10.76
CA ILE A 248 22.52 25.35 -11.01
C ILE A 248 22.87 25.53 -12.49
N ALA A 249 21.98 25.12 -13.40
CA ALA A 249 22.22 25.23 -14.84
C ALA A 249 22.35 26.68 -15.32
N GLN A 250 21.73 27.62 -14.60
CA GLN A 250 21.77 29.06 -14.89
C GLN A 250 22.86 29.81 -14.12
N ASP A 251 23.70 29.12 -13.35
CA ASP A 251 24.74 29.69 -12.47
C ASP A 251 24.20 30.75 -11.50
N GLU A 252 22.99 30.53 -10.97
CA GLU A 252 22.41 31.41 -9.96
C GLU A 252 23.26 31.38 -8.68
N ALA A 253 23.60 32.56 -8.17
CA ALA A 253 24.48 32.81 -7.03
C ALA A 253 23.98 32.31 -5.66
N LEU A 254 22.98 31.43 -5.62
CA LEU A 254 22.45 30.86 -4.38
C LEU A 254 23.04 29.50 -4.04
N ASN A 255 23.70 28.80 -4.97
CA ASN A 255 24.34 27.51 -4.66
C ASN A 255 25.76 27.71 -4.11
N MET A 256 25.86 27.83 -2.79
CA MET A 256 27.13 28.10 -2.09
C MET A 256 27.94 26.82 -1.79
N HIS A 257 27.33 25.64 -1.87
CA HIS A 257 27.98 24.35 -1.62
C HIS A 257 27.99 23.46 -2.86
N THR A 258 29.09 22.72 -3.08
CA THR A 258 29.32 21.94 -4.31
C THR A 258 28.39 20.73 -4.47
N THR A 259 27.91 20.16 -3.35
CA THR A 259 27.16 18.88 -3.36
C THR A 259 25.75 18.99 -2.79
N ILE A 260 25.42 20.07 -2.07
CA ILE A 260 24.18 20.17 -1.28
C ILE A 260 23.47 21.44 -1.71
N SER A 261 22.31 21.29 -2.33
CA SER A 261 21.48 22.42 -2.75
C SER A 261 20.67 22.99 -1.59
N PRO A 262 20.13 24.22 -1.71
CA PRO A 262 19.40 24.85 -0.63
C PRO A 262 18.13 24.07 -0.22
N SER A 263 17.39 23.46 -1.15
CA SER A 263 16.20 22.67 -0.79
C SER A 263 16.55 21.38 -0.04
N VAL A 264 17.68 20.76 -0.37
CA VAL A 264 18.21 19.56 0.30
C VAL A 264 18.70 19.90 1.70
N LEU A 265 19.39 21.04 1.88
CA LEU A 265 19.80 21.51 3.20
C LEU A 265 18.61 21.63 4.15
N ILE A 266 17.53 22.28 3.68
CA ILE A 266 16.32 22.47 4.48
C ILE A 266 15.66 21.13 4.80
N HIS A 267 15.56 20.22 3.83
CA HIS A 267 14.99 18.89 4.06
C HIS A 267 15.77 18.09 5.10
N GLN A 268 17.10 18.08 5.00
CA GLN A 268 17.99 17.44 5.97
C GLN A 268 17.83 18.04 7.36
N GLY A 269 17.68 19.36 7.46
CA GLY A 269 17.41 20.03 8.73
C GLY A 269 16.13 19.55 9.39
N ILE A 270 15.02 19.47 8.63
CA ILE A 270 13.73 18.97 9.15
C ILE A 270 13.85 17.51 9.61
N GLU A 271 14.60 16.68 8.87
CA GLU A 271 14.84 15.28 9.25
C GLU A 271 15.66 15.16 10.54
N LEU A 272 16.68 16.01 10.72
CA LEU A 272 17.50 16.04 11.92
C LEU A 272 16.69 16.48 13.16
N GLU A 273 15.83 17.51 13.03
CA GLU A 273 14.91 17.92 14.10
C GLU A 273 13.96 16.77 14.51
N ASP A 274 13.47 16.03 13.53
CA ASP A 274 12.62 14.85 13.77
C ASP A 274 13.38 13.74 14.49
N GLN A 275 14.62 13.48 14.09
CA GLN A 275 15.50 12.48 14.72
C GLN A 275 15.86 12.85 16.16
N GLN A 276 16.14 14.13 16.45
CA GLN A 276 16.33 14.60 17.83
C GLN A 276 15.11 14.33 18.70
N THR A 277 13.92 14.65 18.18
CA THR A 277 12.65 14.46 18.88
C THR A 277 12.37 12.98 19.15
N GLN A 278 12.63 12.10 18.16
CA GLN A 278 12.48 10.66 18.32
C GLN A 278 13.47 10.09 19.33
N LEU A 279 14.74 10.50 19.28
CA LEU A 279 15.77 10.05 20.22
C LEU A 279 15.41 10.43 21.65
N ALA A 280 15.00 11.68 21.89
CA ALA A 280 14.56 12.15 23.21
C ALA A 280 13.32 11.38 23.72
N ASN A 281 12.39 11.01 22.85
CA ASN A 281 11.23 10.19 23.22
C ASN A 281 11.63 8.73 23.53
N ASN A 282 12.57 8.16 22.78
CA ASN A 282 13.10 6.81 23.01
C ASN A 282 13.87 6.75 24.34
N ALA A 283 14.69 7.76 24.64
CA ALA A 283 15.39 7.89 25.91
C ALA A 283 14.41 7.95 27.09
N LYS A 284 13.34 8.76 26.98
CA LYS A 284 12.26 8.82 28.00
C LYS A 284 11.52 7.50 28.17
N ALA A 285 11.32 6.74 27.09
CA ALA A 285 10.61 5.47 27.12
C ALA A 285 11.40 4.33 27.80
N LEU A 286 12.73 4.39 27.78
CA LEU A 286 13.61 3.36 28.36
C LEU A 286 13.65 3.37 29.91
N GLY A 287 13.19 4.45 30.56
CA GLY A 287 12.97 4.50 32.01
C GLY A 287 14.23 4.33 32.86
N VAL A 288 14.04 3.91 34.13
CA VAL A 288 15.12 3.83 35.15
C VAL A 288 15.94 2.53 35.05
N SER A 289 15.40 1.46 34.44
CA SER A 289 16.07 0.16 34.30
C SER A 289 16.61 -0.07 32.88
N VAL A 290 17.53 0.78 32.45
CA VAL A 290 18.17 0.66 31.13
C VAL A 290 19.22 -0.46 31.17
N THR A 291 19.11 -1.43 30.26
CA THR A 291 20.17 -2.44 30.12
C THR A 291 21.46 -1.82 29.59
N LYS A 292 22.64 -2.37 29.93
CA LYS A 292 23.93 -1.87 29.41
C LYS A 292 23.95 -1.77 27.88
N TYR A 293 23.30 -2.72 27.19
CA TYR A 293 23.15 -2.73 25.74
C TYR A 293 22.26 -1.58 25.22
N GLN A 294 21.11 -1.34 25.85
CA GLN A 294 20.25 -0.21 25.48
C GLN A 294 20.95 1.12 25.75
N HIS A 295 21.73 1.21 26.84
CA HIS A 295 22.51 2.39 27.15
C HIS A 295 23.62 2.64 26.12
N SER A 296 24.34 1.60 25.70
CA SER A 296 25.33 1.73 24.62
C SER A 296 24.70 2.15 23.30
N GLN A 297 23.54 1.59 22.95
CA GLN A 297 22.82 2.00 21.74
C GLN A 297 22.37 3.46 21.77
N LEU A 298 21.85 3.95 22.91
CA LEU A 298 21.47 5.36 23.05
C LEU A 298 22.67 6.28 22.86
N ILE A 299 23.82 5.95 23.46
CA ILE A 299 25.06 6.73 23.31
C ILE A 299 25.51 6.73 21.84
N GLU A 300 25.46 5.59 21.16
CA GLU A 300 25.85 5.47 19.75
C GLU A 300 24.93 6.30 18.85
N GLN A 301 23.61 6.19 19.05
CA GLN A 301 22.62 6.98 18.32
C GLN A 301 22.80 8.48 18.56
N HIS A 302 23.07 8.87 19.80
CA HIS A 302 23.32 10.26 20.17
C HIS A 302 24.59 10.81 19.53
N SER A 303 25.69 10.07 19.59
CA SER A 303 26.98 10.47 18.98
C SER A 303 26.86 10.58 17.46
N CYS A 304 26.20 9.60 16.82
CA CYS A 304 25.97 9.61 15.38
C CYS A 304 25.11 10.81 14.95
N LEU A 305 24.03 11.09 15.69
CA LEU A 305 23.18 12.25 15.42
C LEU A 305 23.96 13.56 15.63
N GLN A 306 24.77 13.66 16.69
CA GLN A 306 25.61 14.82 16.95
C GLN A 306 26.57 15.09 15.79
N CYS A 307 27.26 14.08 15.29
CA CYS A 307 28.17 14.23 14.15
C CYS A 307 27.42 14.72 12.90
N ARG A 308 26.23 14.19 12.62
CA ARG A 308 25.40 14.64 11.49
C ARG A 308 24.95 16.09 11.65
N ILE A 309 24.53 16.48 12.85
CA ILE A 309 24.15 17.87 13.17
C ILE A 309 25.33 18.81 12.95
N MET A 310 26.52 18.47 13.45
CA MET A 310 27.71 19.31 13.28
C MET A 310 28.09 19.48 11.80
N ALA A 311 28.09 18.39 11.03
CA ALA A 311 28.35 18.45 9.58
C ALA A 311 27.31 19.30 8.85
N TRP A 312 26.04 19.18 9.23
CA TRP A 312 24.96 19.99 8.67
C TRP A 312 25.11 21.48 9.02
N CYS A 313 25.47 21.83 10.26
CA CYS A 313 25.71 23.22 10.67
C CYS A 313 26.85 23.88 9.88
N GLN A 314 27.89 23.13 9.48
CA GLN A 314 28.96 23.65 8.62
C GLN A 314 28.44 24.09 7.25
N VAL A 315 27.51 23.32 6.67
CA VAL A 315 26.87 23.67 5.39
C VAL A 315 25.85 24.80 5.60
N GLN A 316 25.10 24.78 6.71
CA GLN A 316 24.18 25.85 7.08
C GLN A 316 24.90 27.21 7.16
N ALA A 317 26.10 27.26 7.70
CA ALA A 317 26.90 28.49 7.80
C ALA A 317 27.18 29.16 6.43
N LEU A 318 27.23 28.37 5.35
CA LEU A 318 27.43 28.88 3.98
C LEU A 318 26.16 29.56 3.45
N TYR A 319 25.00 28.99 3.75
CA TYR A 319 23.70 29.47 3.27
C TYR A 319 23.04 30.50 4.20
N MET A 320 23.35 30.46 5.50
CA MET A 320 22.76 31.27 6.56
C MET A 320 23.85 31.80 7.51
N PRO A 321 24.76 32.68 7.06
CA PRO A 321 25.90 33.14 7.84
C PRO A 321 25.49 33.86 9.15
N GLY A 322 24.31 34.48 9.20
CA GLY A 322 23.78 35.11 10.41
C GLY A 322 23.58 34.13 11.57
N VAL A 323 23.37 32.83 11.28
CA VAL A 323 23.16 31.79 12.29
C VAL A 323 24.44 31.47 13.06
N VAL A 324 25.61 31.65 12.43
CA VAL A 324 26.91 31.34 13.04
C VAL A 324 27.13 32.15 14.32
N GLY A 325 26.80 33.44 14.29
CA GLY A 325 26.94 34.31 15.46
C GLY A 325 26.12 33.84 16.66
N ILE A 326 24.90 33.34 16.40
CA ILE A 326 24.00 32.80 17.44
C ILE A 326 24.54 31.47 17.98
N GLN A 327 25.02 30.58 17.10
CA GLN A 327 25.60 29.30 17.51
C GLN A 327 26.87 29.48 18.33
N THR A 328 27.74 30.43 17.96
CA THR A 328 28.96 30.73 18.73
C THR A 328 28.67 31.32 20.10
N ALA A 329 27.66 32.20 20.22
CA ALA A 329 27.24 32.75 21.50
C ALA A 329 26.63 31.67 22.43
N ALA A 330 25.83 30.76 21.86
CA ALA A 330 25.28 29.63 22.61
C ALA A 330 26.37 28.64 23.06
N ALA A 331 27.39 28.37 22.22
CA ALA A 331 28.49 27.48 22.56
C ALA A 331 29.37 28.00 23.71
N SER A 332 29.50 29.31 23.87
CA SER A 332 30.23 29.91 25.00
C SER A 332 29.53 29.76 26.35
N GLU A 333 28.21 29.55 26.37
CA GLU A 333 27.42 29.41 27.61
C GLU A 333 27.25 27.94 28.06
N SER A 334 27.42 26.96 27.17
CA SER A 334 27.19 25.54 27.48
C SER A 334 28.37 24.64 27.07
N SER A 335 29.25 24.28 28.01
CA SER A 335 30.40 23.39 27.75
C SER A 335 30.06 21.90 27.64
N SER A 336 28.80 21.50 27.80
CA SER A 336 28.37 20.09 27.76
C SER A 336 26.89 19.95 27.40
N ALA A 337 26.46 20.45 26.23
CA ALA A 337 25.11 20.19 25.74
C ALA A 337 25.03 18.80 25.09
N LEU A 338 24.17 17.91 25.60
CA LEU A 338 23.79 16.68 24.89
C LEU A 338 23.22 17.07 23.51
N ALA A 339 23.47 16.26 22.47
CA ALA A 339 22.88 16.36 21.13
C ALA A 339 21.34 16.54 21.10
N GLU A 340 20.63 16.10 22.14
CA GLU A 340 19.19 16.34 22.33
C GLU A 340 18.83 17.81 22.61
N MET A 341 19.82 18.64 22.94
CA MET A 341 19.66 20.02 23.40
C MET A 341 20.28 21.04 22.43
N ILE A 342 20.92 20.57 21.36
CA ILE A 342 21.42 21.43 20.28
C ILE A 342 20.20 21.92 19.49
N ASN A 343 19.83 23.18 19.68
CA ASN A 343 18.81 23.81 18.86
C ASN A 343 19.36 23.93 17.44
N LEU A 344 18.81 23.15 16.51
CA LEU A 344 19.23 23.14 15.10
C LEU A 344 19.01 24.49 14.42
N LEU A 345 18.28 25.41 15.06
CA LEU A 345 17.95 26.72 14.51
C LEU A 345 17.56 26.53 13.05
N LEU A 346 16.53 25.73 12.80
CA LEU A 346 15.86 25.70 11.50
C LEU A 346 14.62 26.60 11.51
N HIS A 347 14.21 27.06 12.69
CA HIS A 347 12.93 27.67 13.00
C HIS A 347 12.81 29.16 12.63
N PHE A 348 11.55 29.62 12.56
CA PHE A 348 11.10 31.01 12.36
C PHE A 348 11.81 32.02 13.29
N HIS A 349 12.36 31.57 14.42
CA HIS A 349 13.20 32.36 15.32
C HIS A 349 14.45 32.98 14.65
N ILE A 350 14.98 32.39 13.56
CA ILE A 350 16.09 33.01 12.82
C ILE A 350 15.60 34.14 11.92
N ILE A 351 14.42 34.01 11.34
CA ILE A 351 13.86 34.98 10.38
C ILE A 351 13.63 36.32 11.07
N THR A 352 13.29 36.32 12.37
CA THR A 352 13.15 37.54 13.17
C THR A 352 14.47 38.12 13.66
N SER A 353 15.54 37.31 13.74
CA SER A 353 16.78 37.66 14.42
C SER A 353 17.95 37.96 13.47
N THR A 354 17.87 37.47 12.22
CA THR A 354 18.92 37.66 11.21
C THR A 354 18.32 37.75 9.80
N PRO A 355 18.93 38.51 8.88
CA PRO A 355 18.51 38.51 7.48
C PRO A 355 18.70 37.11 6.88
N CYS A 356 17.58 36.48 6.52
CA CYS A 356 17.54 35.16 5.88
C CYS A 356 17.06 35.31 4.43
N ASP A 357 17.61 34.52 3.52
CA ASP A 357 17.19 34.50 2.13
C ASP A 357 15.72 34.05 2.00
N LEU A 358 14.91 34.82 1.26
CA LEU A 358 13.49 34.51 1.03
C LEU A 358 13.28 33.17 0.29
N LYS A 359 14.23 32.73 -0.54
CA LYS A 359 14.16 31.43 -1.25
C LYS A 359 14.27 30.27 -0.26
N LEU A 360 15.19 30.36 0.72
CA LEU A 360 15.33 29.38 1.80
C LEU A 360 14.06 29.32 2.68
N ALA A 361 13.51 30.49 3.03
CA ALA A 361 12.26 30.57 3.77
C ALA A 361 11.08 29.92 3.03
N ARG A 362 10.98 30.13 1.70
CA ARG A 362 9.97 29.48 0.86
C ARG A 362 10.15 27.97 0.80
N TYR A 363 11.37 27.48 0.59
CA TYR A 363 11.64 26.04 0.57
C TYR A 363 11.19 25.36 1.87
N LYS A 364 11.49 25.99 3.01
CA LYS A 364 11.02 25.53 4.30
C LYS A 364 9.49 25.53 4.38
N TRP A 365 8.86 26.65 4.02
CA TRP A 365 7.40 26.77 4.04
C TRP A 365 6.73 25.66 3.23
N CYS A 366 7.18 25.41 2.00
CA CYS A 366 6.63 24.36 1.13
C CYS A 366 6.73 22.97 1.77
N GLN A 367 7.87 22.63 2.37
CA GLN A 367 8.08 21.33 3.01
C GLN A 367 7.26 21.20 4.31
N CYS A 368 7.23 22.23 5.16
CA CYS A 368 6.41 22.26 6.38
C CYS A 368 4.91 22.16 6.05
N TYR A 369 4.44 22.88 5.04
CA TYR A 369 3.06 22.83 4.59
C TYR A 369 2.60 21.41 4.29
N VAL A 370 3.39 20.65 3.51
CA VAL A 370 3.07 19.24 3.23
C VAL A 370 3.17 18.37 4.47
N LEU A 371 4.18 18.60 5.30
CA LEU A 371 4.38 17.82 6.53
C LEU A 371 3.19 17.95 7.49
N VAL A 372 2.56 19.13 7.56
CA VAL A 372 1.35 19.40 8.33
C VAL A 372 0.20 18.49 7.85
N PHE A 373 -0.03 18.37 6.54
CA PHE A 373 -1.06 17.45 6.02
C PHE A 373 -0.75 15.99 6.32
N ASP A 374 0.51 15.57 6.17
CA ASP A 374 0.93 14.21 6.51
C ASP A 374 0.72 13.92 8.01
N CYS A 375 1.04 14.88 8.88
CA CYS A 375 0.79 14.79 10.32
C CYS A 375 -0.71 14.69 10.62
N LEU A 376 -1.56 15.52 10.00
CA LEU A 376 -3.02 15.45 10.16
C LEU A 376 -3.59 14.11 9.71
N ALA A 377 -3.15 13.61 8.55
CA ALA A 377 -3.59 12.31 8.04
C ALA A 377 -3.18 11.17 9.00
N LYS A 378 -1.96 11.21 9.52
CA LYS A 378 -1.48 10.25 10.53
C LYS A 378 -2.25 10.37 11.85
N LEU A 379 -2.51 11.59 12.35
CA LEU A 379 -3.30 11.83 13.56
C LEU A 379 -4.70 11.24 13.42
N ARG A 380 -5.40 11.53 12.30
CA ARG A 380 -6.73 10.99 12.03
C ARG A 380 -6.73 9.46 12.07
N ARG A 381 -5.77 8.80 11.41
CA ARG A 381 -5.65 7.33 11.43
C ARG A 381 -5.44 6.80 12.84
N HIS A 382 -4.52 7.37 13.60
CA HIS A 382 -4.21 6.88 14.95
C HIS A 382 -5.35 7.14 15.95
N LEU A 383 -6.08 8.25 15.81
CA LEU A 383 -7.27 8.53 16.62
C LEU A 383 -8.40 7.54 16.32
N LEU A 384 -8.61 7.17 15.05
CA LEU A 384 -9.56 6.14 14.67
C LEU A 384 -9.18 4.77 15.26
N VAL A 385 -7.91 4.38 15.13
CA VAL A 385 -7.39 3.14 15.74
C VAL A 385 -7.60 3.17 17.25
N LEU A 386 -7.26 4.28 17.92
CA LEU A 386 -7.44 4.43 19.36
C LEU A 386 -8.91 4.28 19.76
N ASN A 387 -9.84 4.91 19.03
CA ASN A 387 -11.27 4.77 19.28
C ASN A 387 -11.74 3.31 19.15
N THR A 388 -11.35 2.63 18.07
CA THR A 388 -11.66 1.21 17.88
C THR A 388 -11.07 0.34 18.99
N MET A 389 -9.85 0.63 19.46
CA MET A 389 -9.25 -0.09 20.58
C MET A 389 -10.04 0.09 21.88
N TYR A 390 -10.53 1.30 22.17
CA TYR A 390 -11.40 1.54 23.33
C TYR A 390 -12.75 0.83 23.21
N GLN A 391 -13.39 0.87 22.04
CA GLN A 391 -14.64 0.15 21.79
C GLN A 391 -14.48 -1.36 21.94
N LEU A 392 -13.40 -1.94 21.40
CA LEU A 392 -13.09 -3.37 21.56
C LEU A 392 -12.79 -3.73 23.01
N LYS A 393 -12.05 -2.88 23.73
CA LYS A 393 -11.78 -3.08 25.15
C LYS A 393 -13.06 -3.08 25.98
N ASN A 394 -13.96 -2.13 25.73
CA ASN A 394 -15.24 -2.01 26.44
C ASN A 394 -16.22 -3.15 26.12
N SER A 395 -16.14 -3.75 24.93
CA SER A 395 -17.06 -4.81 24.49
C SER A 395 -16.56 -6.23 24.77
N LEU A 396 -15.25 -6.48 24.67
CA LEU A 396 -14.68 -7.83 24.71
C LEU A 396 -13.83 -8.11 25.96
N ILE A 397 -13.37 -7.08 26.68
CA ILE A 397 -12.43 -7.20 27.80
C ILE A 397 -13.09 -6.77 29.11
N CYS A 398 -14.32 -7.24 29.33
CA CYS A 398 -14.97 -7.20 30.62
C CYS A 398 -14.54 -8.47 31.40
N ASN A 399 -13.92 -8.31 32.58
CA ASN A 399 -13.54 -9.37 33.54
C ASN A 399 -12.09 -9.91 33.56
N GLN A 400 -11.11 -9.23 32.94
CA GLN A 400 -9.69 -9.52 33.20
C GLN A 400 -9.06 -8.48 34.16
N HIS A 401 -8.66 -8.94 35.35
CA HIS A 401 -8.17 -8.07 36.44
C HIS A 401 -6.80 -7.42 36.13
N HIS A 402 -6.05 -7.93 35.16
CA HIS A 402 -4.76 -7.38 34.73
C HIS A 402 -4.71 -7.19 33.20
N ASN A 403 -5.35 -6.13 32.72
CA ASN A 403 -5.39 -5.69 31.32
C ASN A 403 -4.06 -5.08 30.80
N MET A 404 -2.92 -5.63 31.22
CA MET A 404 -1.61 -5.00 31.00
C MET A 404 -1.27 -4.86 29.51
N TRP A 405 -1.52 -5.90 28.69
CA TRP A 405 -1.14 -5.88 27.27
C TRP A 405 -1.99 -4.92 26.43
N SER A 406 -3.30 -4.93 26.63
CA SER A 406 -4.22 -3.98 25.97
C SER A 406 -3.89 -2.54 26.37
N ASN A 407 -3.62 -2.28 27.66
CA ASN A 407 -3.20 -0.96 28.13
C ASN A 407 -1.85 -0.52 27.55
N THR A 408 -0.87 -1.42 27.44
CA THR A 408 0.42 -1.13 26.81
C THR A 408 0.27 -0.75 25.34
N LEU A 409 -0.60 -1.45 24.60
CA LEU A 409 -0.88 -1.12 23.21
C LEU A 409 -1.57 0.24 23.08
N ILE A 410 -2.57 0.53 23.93
CA ILE A 410 -3.25 1.84 23.98
C ILE A 410 -2.24 2.95 24.28
N HIS A 411 -1.38 2.77 25.30
CA HIS A 411 -0.34 3.74 25.64
C HIS A 411 0.66 3.95 24.51
N ARG A 412 1.04 2.89 23.78
CA ARG A 412 1.90 3.02 22.60
C ARG A 412 1.25 3.89 21.52
N VAL A 413 -0.02 3.66 21.21
CA VAL A 413 -0.77 4.46 20.23
C VAL A 413 -0.90 5.91 20.71
N GLN A 414 -1.20 6.14 21.99
CA GLN A 414 -1.25 7.48 22.58
C GLN A 414 0.09 8.21 22.54
N SER A 415 1.20 7.54 22.83
CA SER A 415 2.54 8.11 22.69
C SER A 415 2.84 8.49 21.25
N HIS A 416 2.43 7.67 20.28
CA HIS A 416 2.60 8.00 18.87
C HIS A 416 1.72 9.21 18.46
N ILE A 417 0.48 9.30 18.93
CA ILE A 417 -0.39 10.47 18.75
C ILE A 417 0.28 11.73 19.31
N LYS A 418 0.82 11.66 20.53
CA LYS A 418 1.51 12.79 21.17
C LYS A 418 2.73 13.22 20.35
N TYR A 419 3.52 12.27 19.86
CA TYR A 419 4.66 12.55 19.00
C TYR A 419 4.24 13.26 17.69
N ILE A 420 3.23 12.74 16.96
CA ILE A 420 2.75 13.37 15.73
C ILE A 420 2.16 14.76 16.02
N SER A 421 1.45 14.91 17.13
CA SER A 421 0.87 16.19 17.56
C SER A 421 1.96 17.24 17.80
N ASN A 422 3.02 16.89 18.53
CA ASN A 422 4.16 17.78 18.73
C ASN A 422 4.83 18.15 17.40
N LYS A 423 4.99 17.19 16.49
CA LYS A 423 5.55 17.42 15.15
C LYS A 423 4.66 18.33 14.30
N TYR A 424 3.34 18.26 14.46
CA TYR A 424 2.40 19.17 13.82
C TYR A 424 2.57 20.60 14.35
N TYR A 425 2.72 20.78 15.66
CA TYR A 425 2.90 22.10 16.28
C TYR A 425 4.28 22.74 16.04
N SER A 426 5.30 21.94 15.71
CA SER A 426 6.63 22.47 15.37
C SER A 426 6.75 22.95 13.92
N CYS A 427 5.84 22.53 13.04
CA CYS A 427 5.77 23.02 11.66
C CYS A 427 5.04 24.36 11.63
#